data_AF-A0A090WFP2-F1
#
_entry.id   AF-A0A090WFP2-F1
#
_cell.length_a   1.000
_cell.length_b   1.000
_cell.length_c   1.000
_cell.angle_alpha   90.00
_cell.angle_beta   90.00
_cell.angle_gamma   90.00
#
_symmetry.space_group_name_H-M   'P 1'
#
loop_
_entity.id
_entity.type
_entity.pdbx_description
1 polymer ?
#
loop_
_entity_poly.entity_id
_entity_poly.type
_entity_poly.pdbx_seq_one_letter_code
_entity_poly.pdbx_strand_id
1 'polypeptide(L)'
;MKIYSESVIQRLEVFCDTTYVFEDGKVNGREVYKAKVSKKALPNRWGGNRMLSYYVTNNEPLELELTFKADVEPEFQFYAASFDLLKTKALDVKPRPLEQMSMPFVLNDAILRKRYVTLNRPTVVTDSIPSNE
;
A
#
# COMPACT_ATOMS: atom_id res chain seq x y z
N MET A 1 -3.53 10.62 1.99
CA MET A 1 -2.53 10.07 2.94
C MET A 1 -1.15 10.11 2.30
N LYS A 2 -0.09 10.27 3.10
CA LYS A 2 1.30 10.16 2.63
C LYS A 2 1.99 9.01 3.35
N ILE A 3 2.61 8.10 2.60
CA ILE A 3 3.27 6.91 3.12
C ILE A 3 4.78 7.07 2.94
N TYR A 4 5.50 7.01 4.05
CA TYR A 4 6.96 7.06 4.11
C TYR A 4 7.50 5.70 4.53
N SER A 5 8.72 5.38 4.08
CA SER A 5 9.49 4.28 4.64
C SER A 5 10.73 4.84 5.33
N GLU A 6 10.97 4.40 6.56
CA GLU A 6 12.19 4.73 7.31
C GLU A 6 13.42 4.02 6.74
N SER A 7 13.21 2.89 6.06
CA SER A 7 14.26 2.10 5.45
C SER A 7 14.19 2.20 3.93
N VAL A 8 15.32 1.95 3.27
CA VAL A 8 15.36 1.90 1.80
C VAL A 8 14.53 0.73 1.29
N ILE A 9 13.54 1.04 0.45
CA ILE A 9 12.68 0.06 -0.25
C ILE A 9 12.73 0.35 -1.75
N GLN A 10 12.56 -0.68 -2.57
CA GLN A 10 12.55 -0.53 -4.03
C GLN A 10 11.14 -0.56 -4.61
N ARG A 11 10.21 -1.22 -3.93
CA ARG A 11 8.83 -1.33 -4.39
C ARG A 11 7.86 -1.23 -3.21
N LEU A 12 6.80 -0.46 -3.40
CA LEU A 12 5.66 -0.40 -2.50
C LEU A 12 4.42 -0.81 -3.29
N GLU A 13 3.76 -1.89 -2.88
CA GLU A 13 2.49 -2.31 -3.46
C GLU A 13 1.37 -2.03 -2.49
N VAL A 14 0.28 -1.48 -3.03
CA VAL A 14 -0.92 -1.16 -2.25
C VAL A 14 -2.04 -2.08 -2.69
N PHE A 15 -2.67 -2.70 -1.71
CA PHE A 15 -3.81 -3.57 -1.87
C PHE A 15 -4.98 -3.01 -1.07
N CYS A 16 -6.18 -3.21 -1.58
CA CYS A 16 -7.43 -2.82 -0.94
C CYS A 16 -8.52 -3.71 -1.52
N ASP A 17 -9.45 -4.16 -0.69
CA ASP A 17 -10.50 -5.07 -1.12
C ASP A 17 -11.36 -4.45 -2.24
N THR A 18 -11.78 -5.27 -3.20
CA THR A 18 -12.61 -4.83 -4.34
C THR A 18 -14.00 -4.33 -3.95
N THR A 19 -14.47 -4.66 -2.75
CA THR A 19 -15.71 -4.11 -2.18
C THR A 19 -15.64 -2.59 -1.94
N TYR A 20 -14.44 -2.04 -1.75
CA TYR A 20 -14.23 -0.62 -1.56
C TYR A 20 -14.12 0.11 -2.92
N VAL A 21 -15.15 0.90 -3.23
CA VAL A 21 -15.24 1.66 -4.48
C VAL A 21 -14.83 3.11 -4.25
N PHE A 22 -13.92 3.60 -5.10
CA PHE A 22 -13.43 4.97 -5.08
C PHE A 22 -14.03 5.77 -6.23
N GLU A 23 -14.50 6.97 -5.94
CA GLU A 23 -15.08 7.91 -6.91
C GLU A 23 -13.98 8.62 -7.71
N ASP A 24 -12.95 9.09 -7.01
CA ASP A 24 -11.81 9.80 -7.59
C ASP A 24 -10.51 9.43 -6.88
N GLY A 25 -9.37 9.71 -7.51
CA GLY A 25 -8.09 9.61 -6.86
C GLY A 25 -6.92 10.23 -7.62
N LYS A 26 -5.88 10.57 -6.86
CA LYS A 26 -4.57 10.98 -7.37
C LYS A 26 -3.47 10.22 -6.66
N VAL A 27 -2.43 9.88 -7.41
CA VAL A 27 -1.22 9.22 -6.92
C VAL A 27 -0.03 10.10 -7.26
N ASN A 28 0.69 10.60 -6.26
CA ASN A 28 1.81 11.54 -6.42
C ASN A 28 1.44 12.71 -7.35
N GLY A 29 0.26 13.31 -7.14
CA GLY A 29 -0.27 14.43 -7.93
C GLY A 29 -0.81 14.07 -9.32
N ARG A 30 -0.68 12.81 -9.79
CA ARG A 30 -1.22 12.36 -11.08
C ARG A 30 -2.59 11.73 -10.91
N GLU A 31 -3.53 12.06 -11.79
CA GLU A 31 -4.85 11.44 -11.79
C GLU A 31 -4.76 9.94 -12.11
N VAL A 32 -5.52 9.15 -11.35
CA VAL A 32 -5.58 7.71 -11.56
C VAL A 32 -6.51 7.36 -12.71
N TYR A 33 -6.30 6.18 -13.29
CA TYR A 33 -7.21 5.67 -14.31
C TYR A 33 -8.64 5.55 -13.77
N LYS A 34 -9.59 6.08 -14.54
CA LYS A 34 -11.03 5.98 -14.28
C LYS A 34 -11.68 5.06 -15.32
N ALA A 35 -12.64 4.25 -14.88
CA ALA A 35 -13.43 3.42 -15.78
C ALA A 35 -14.20 4.29 -16.79
N LYS A 36 -14.22 3.90 -18.07
CA LYS A 36 -14.96 4.66 -19.10
C LYS A 36 -16.46 4.77 -18.82
N VAL A 37 -17.07 3.71 -18.28
CA VAL A 37 -18.52 3.64 -18.04
C VAL A 37 -18.89 4.12 -16.65
N SER A 38 -18.35 3.48 -15.60
CA SER A 38 -18.72 3.80 -14.22
C SER A 38 -18.05 5.06 -13.67
N LYS A 39 -17.04 5.61 -14.37
CA LYS A 39 -16.21 6.76 -13.97
C LYS A 39 -15.50 6.61 -12.62
N LYS A 40 -15.55 5.43 -12.01
CA LYS A 40 -14.88 5.11 -10.74
C LYS A 40 -13.37 5.03 -10.93
N ALA A 41 -12.65 5.44 -9.90
CA ALA A 41 -11.20 5.44 -9.84
C ALA A 41 -10.64 4.05 -9.53
N LEU A 42 -9.53 3.70 -10.17
CA LEU A 42 -8.81 2.43 -9.96
C LEU A 42 -9.72 1.19 -10.05
N PRO A 43 -10.53 1.04 -11.12
CA PRO A 43 -11.49 -0.07 -11.27
C PRO A 43 -10.80 -1.40 -11.53
N ASN A 44 -9.61 -1.39 -12.14
CA ASN A 44 -8.91 -2.58 -12.58
C ASN A 44 -7.96 -3.07 -11.48
N ARG A 45 -8.44 -4.02 -10.67
CA ARG A 45 -7.64 -4.70 -9.65
C ARG A 45 -7.13 -6.03 -10.18
N TRP A 46 -5.98 -6.01 -10.86
CA TRP A 46 -5.41 -7.23 -11.45
C TRP A 46 -4.93 -8.20 -10.37
N GLY A 47 -5.46 -9.42 -10.39
CA GLY A 47 -5.10 -10.49 -9.44
C GLY A 47 -5.83 -10.43 -8.10
N GLY A 48 -7.02 -9.80 -8.05
CA GLY A 48 -7.87 -9.72 -6.86
C GLY A 48 -7.87 -8.32 -6.27
N ASN A 49 -6.99 -8.07 -5.28
CA ASN A 49 -7.07 -6.86 -4.43
C ASN A 49 -5.95 -5.84 -4.68
N ARG A 50 -5.08 -6.04 -5.68
CA ARG A 50 -3.96 -5.11 -5.93
C ARG A 50 -4.45 -3.82 -6.57
N MET A 51 -4.23 -2.71 -5.89
CA MET A 51 -4.62 -1.37 -6.32
C MET A 51 -3.60 -0.74 -7.25
N LEU A 52 -2.33 -0.72 -6.83
CA LEU A 52 -1.23 -0.12 -7.57
C LEU A 52 0.11 -0.66 -7.07
N SER A 53 1.12 -0.53 -7.93
CA SER A 53 2.52 -0.79 -7.60
C SER A 53 3.32 0.49 -7.83
N TYR A 54 3.98 0.97 -6.78
CA TYR A 54 4.84 2.14 -6.80
C TYR A 54 6.31 1.70 -6.74
N TYR A 55 7.09 2.15 -7.71
CA TYR A 55 8.53 1.93 -7.76
C TYR A 55 9.22 3.15 -7.14
N VAL A 56 9.84 2.94 -5.98
CA VAL A 56 10.35 4.02 -5.16
C VAL A 56 11.66 4.52 -5.76
N THR A 57 11.71 5.82 -6.05
CA THR A 57 12.93 6.52 -6.50
C THR A 57 13.30 7.54 -5.43
N ASN A 58 14.58 7.67 -5.10
CA ASN A 58 15.09 8.63 -4.10
C ASN A 58 14.41 8.58 -2.72
N ASN A 59 13.86 7.42 -2.34
CA ASN A 59 13.05 7.24 -1.12
C ASN A 59 11.86 8.21 -1.02
N GLU A 60 11.33 8.67 -2.17
CA GLU A 60 10.19 9.57 -2.21
C GLU A 60 8.92 8.88 -1.69
N PRO A 61 8.09 9.60 -0.92
CA PRO A 61 6.86 9.03 -0.38
C PRO A 61 5.85 8.69 -1.48
N LEU A 62 4.96 7.76 -1.14
CA LEU A 62 3.73 7.55 -1.89
C LEU A 62 2.64 8.47 -1.33
N GLU A 63 2.14 9.37 -2.14
CA GLU A 63 0.99 10.24 -1.82
C GLU A 63 -0.25 9.68 -2.50
N LEU A 64 -1.25 9.31 -1.70
CA LEU A 64 -2.54 8.82 -2.17
C LEU A 64 -3.64 9.78 -1.75
N GLU A 65 -4.30 10.37 -2.72
CA GLU A 65 -5.54 11.13 -2.53
C GLU A 65 -6.67 10.28 -3.12
N LEU A 66 -7.70 9.98 -2.33
CA LEU A 66 -8.80 9.13 -2.75
C LEU A 66 -10.11 9.77 -2.27
N THR A 67 -11.12 9.74 -3.12
CA THR A 67 -12.48 10.19 -2.79
C THR A 67 -13.39 8.97 -2.76
N PHE A 68 -14.10 8.77 -1.65
CA PHE A 68 -15.04 7.67 -1.44
C PHE A 68 -16.14 8.10 -0.47
N LYS A 69 -17.18 7.28 -0.32
CA LYS A 69 -18.32 7.61 0.53
C LYS A 69 -17.92 7.62 2.02
N ALA A 70 -18.55 8.49 2.79
CA ALA A 70 -18.20 8.73 4.19
C ALA A 70 -18.61 7.61 5.16
N ASP A 71 -19.46 6.69 4.74
CA ASP A 71 -19.91 5.49 5.46
C ASP A 71 -18.97 4.30 5.26
N VAL A 72 -17.95 4.44 4.40
CA VAL A 72 -17.02 3.38 4.06
C VAL A 72 -15.73 3.57 4.84
N GLU A 73 -15.27 2.51 5.50
CA GLU A 73 -13.98 2.45 6.19
C GLU A 73 -13.03 1.51 5.42
N PRO A 74 -12.32 2.02 4.39
CA PRO A 74 -11.45 1.20 3.58
C PRO A 74 -10.22 0.75 4.38
N GLU A 75 -9.93 -0.56 4.31
CA GLU A 75 -8.67 -1.13 4.77
C GLU A 75 -7.66 -1.19 3.62
N PHE A 76 -6.47 -0.65 3.86
CA PHE A 76 -5.33 -0.70 2.95
C PHE A 76 -4.26 -1.65 3.47
N GLN A 77 -3.73 -2.45 2.56
CA GLN A 77 -2.64 -3.38 2.78
C GLN A 77 -1.42 -2.92 1.98
N PHE A 78 -0.34 -2.61 2.68
CA PHE A 78 0.92 -2.16 2.09
C PHE A 78 1.95 -3.27 2.15
N TYR A 79 2.53 -3.59 1.00
CA TYR A 79 3.67 -4.49 0.88
C TYR A 79 4.88 -3.69 0.42
N ALA A 80 5.84 -3.51 1.32
CA ALA A 80 7.11 -2.88 1.01
C ALA A 80 8.16 -3.96 0.74
N ALA A 81 8.73 -3.96 -0.47
CA ALA A 81 9.79 -4.87 -0.86
C ALA A 81 11.16 -4.18 -0.82
N SER A 82 12.13 -4.82 -0.16
CA SER A 82 13.54 -4.46 -0.22
C SER A 82 14.39 -5.60 -0.75
N PHE A 83 15.45 -5.31 -1.50
CA PHE A 83 16.33 -6.29 -2.17
C PHE A 83 17.63 -6.52 -1.40
N ASP A 84 17.51 -6.72 -0.09
CA ASP A 84 18.62 -6.84 0.86
C ASP A 84 18.55 -8.10 1.73
N LEU A 85 17.87 -9.15 1.28
CA LEU A 85 17.62 -10.39 2.05
C LEU A 85 18.88 -10.96 2.72
N LEU A 86 19.99 -11.04 1.99
CA LEU A 86 21.26 -11.59 2.50
C LEU A 86 22.05 -10.64 3.40
N LYS A 87 21.66 -9.36 3.47
CA LYS A 87 22.32 -8.33 4.29
C LYS A 87 21.62 -8.16 5.65
N THR A 88 20.36 -8.55 5.75
CA THR A 88 19.55 -8.33 6.94
C THR A 88 19.76 -9.44 7.98
N LYS A 89 20.22 -9.06 9.17
CA LYS A 89 20.42 -9.99 10.30
C LYS A 89 19.14 -10.61 10.85
N ALA A 90 17.97 -10.00 10.59
CA ALA A 90 16.70 -10.44 11.15
C ALA A 90 16.18 -11.78 10.60
N LEU A 91 16.60 -12.17 9.39
CA LEU A 91 16.14 -13.40 8.73
C LEU A 91 17.20 -14.50 8.68
N ASP A 92 18.44 -14.20 9.11
CA ASP A 92 19.61 -15.11 9.15
C ASP A 92 19.73 -16.08 7.96
N VAL A 93 19.46 -15.56 6.75
CA VAL A 93 19.47 -16.37 5.53
C VAL A 93 20.92 -16.59 5.12
N LYS A 94 21.35 -17.85 5.12
CA LYS A 94 22.69 -18.20 4.66
C LYS A 94 22.85 -17.94 3.17
N PRO A 95 23.98 -17.35 2.74
CA PRO A 95 24.26 -17.18 1.32
C PRO A 95 24.39 -18.54 0.63
N ARG A 96 24.04 -18.58 -0.66
CA ARG A 96 24.15 -19.80 -1.47
C ARG A 96 25.63 -20.22 -1.59
N PRO A 97 25.94 -21.53 -1.49
CA PRO A 97 27.28 -22.05 -1.78
C PRO A 97 27.76 -21.70 -3.19
N LEU A 98 29.05 -21.38 -3.33
CA LEU A 98 29.68 -21.01 -4.61
C LEU A 98 29.59 -22.11 -5.68
N GLU A 99 29.52 -23.37 -5.25
CA GLU A 99 29.49 -24.55 -6.13
C GLU A 99 28.08 -24.85 -6.69
N GLN A 100 27.05 -24.12 -6.25
CA GLN A 100 25.69 -24.30 -6.72
C GLN A 100 25.32 -23.22 -7.73
N MET A 101 25.08 -23.65 -8.98
CA MET A 101 24.57 -22.77 -10.02
C MET A 101 23.16 -22.30 -9.67
N SER A 102 22.91 -21.00 -9.80
CA SER A 102 21.56 -20.46 -9.61
C SER A 102 20.65 -20.93 -10.74
N MET A 103 19.42 -21.35 -10.45
CA MET A 103 18.45 -21.59 -11.51
C MET A 103 18.20 -20.27 -12.26
N PRO A 104 18.28 -20.27 -13.59
CA PRO A 104 18.05 -19.06 -14.36
C PRO A 104 16.60 -18.58 -14.18
N PHE A 105 16.42 -17.25 -14.19
CA PHE A 105 15.13 -16.53 -14.17
C PHE A 105 14.41 -16.36 -12.82
N VAL A 106 14.99 -16.76 -11.67
CA VAL A 106 14.43 -16.37 -10.36
C VAL A 106 14.97 -14.99 -9.97
N LEU A 107 14.16 -13.95 -10.21
CA LEU A 107 14.49 -12.58 -9.84
C LEU A 107 14.18 -12.32 -8.35
N ASN A 108 15.26 -12.24 -7.57
CA ASN A 108 15.49 -11.36 -6.42
C ASN A 108 15.28 -11.92 -5.00
N ASP A 109 16.39 -11.90 -4.26
CA ASP A 109 16.52 -12.01 -2.81
C ASP A 109 15.80 -10.81 -2.15
N ALA A 110 14.49 -10.93 -1.94
CA ALA A 110 13.65 -9.84 -1.45
C ALA A 110 13.05 -10.10 -0.06
N ILE A 111 13.03 -9.05 0.76
CA ILE A 111 12.28 -9.00 2.02
C ILE A 111 10.98 -8.26 1.77
N LEU A 112 9.87 -8.86 2.18
CA LEU A 112 8.56 -8.21 2.17
C LEU A 112 8.14 -7.81 3.58
N ARG A 113 7.76 -6.55 3.74
CA ARG A 113 7.15 -6.03 4.97
C ARG A 113 5.70 -5.66 4.69
N LYS A 114 4.80 -6.28 5.45
CA LYS A 114 3.36 -6.09 5.32
C LYS A 114 2.85 -5.19 6.44
N ARG A 115 2.04 -4.18 6.08
CA ARG A 115 1.34 -3.29 7.03
C ARG A 115 -0.12 -3.12 6.61
N TYR A 116 -0.97 -2.89 7.58
CA TYR A 116 -2.40 -2.65 7.41
C TYR A 116 -2.73 -1.27 7.97
N VAL A 117 -3.59 -0.53 7.29
CA VAL A 117 -4.10 0.77 7.73
C VAL A 117 -5.58 0.84 7.38
N THR A 118 -6.43 1.05 8.38
CA THR A 118 -7.86 1.29 8.19
C THR A 118 -8.16 2.77 8.36
N LEU A 119 -8.92 3.35 7.44
CA LEU A 119 -9.39 4.72 7.57
C LEU A 119 -10.73 4.72 8.30
N ASN A 120 -10.71 5.13 9.57
CA ASN A 120 -11.92 5.21 10.39
C ASN A 120 -12.35 6.67 10.51
N ARG A 121 -13.66 6.90 10.61
CA ARG A 121 -14.17 8.23 10.90
C ARG A 121 -13.96 8.53 12.40
N PRO A 122 -13.38 9.68 12.79
CA PRO A 122 -13.37 10.06 14.19
C PRO A 122 -14.81 10.29 14.67
N THR A 123 -15.21 9.55 15.71
CA THR A 123 -16.50 9.78 16.38
C THR A 123 -16.48 11.19 16.98
N VAL A 124 -17.39 12.04 16.52
CA VAL A 124 -17.59 13.35 17.15
C VAL A 124 -18.23 13.07 18.50
N VAL A 125 -17.45 13.18 19.58
CA VAL A 125 -17.99 13.15 20.94
C VAL A 125 -18.79 14.44 21.11
N THR A 126 -20.10 14.33 21.10
CA THR A 126 -20.97 15.42 21.52
C THR A 126 -20.94 15.44 23.04
N ASP A 127 -20.18 16.34 23.63
CA ASP A 127 -20.23 16.59 25.07
C ASP A 127 -21.62 17.15 25.42
N SER A 128 -22.52 16.26 25.85
CA SER A 128 -23.79 16.65 26.44
C SER A 128 -23.50 17.25 27.81
N ILE A 129 -23.59 18.58 27.94
CA ILE A 129 -23.61 19.24 29.25
C ILE A 129 -24.84 18.69 29.99
N PRO A 130 -24.69 18.09 31.18
CA PRO A 130 -25.85 17.71 31.97
C PRO A 130 -26.57 19.00 32.37
N SER A 131 -27.80 19.18 31.88
CA SER A 131 -28.73 20.16 32.42
C SER A 131 -29.07 19.71 33.85
N ASN A 132 -28.45 20.35 34.84
CA ASN A 132 -28.95 20.30 36.20
C ASN A 132 -30.30 21.03 36.22
N GLU A 133 -31.39 20.27 36.38
CA GLU A 133 -32.65 20.75 36.96
C GLU A 133 -32.57 20.67 38.49
#